data_AF-A0A061BKI4-F1
#
_entry.id   AF-A0A061BKI4-F1
#
_cell.length_a   1.000
_cell.length_b   1.000
_cell.length_c   1.000
_cell.angle_alpha   90.00
_cell.angle_beta   90.00
_cell.angle_gamma   90.00
#
_symmetry.space_group_name_H-M   'P 1'
#
loop_
_entity.id
_entity.type
_entity.pdbx_description
1 polymer ?
#
loop_
_entity_poly.entity_id
_entity_poly.type
_entity_poly.pdbx_seq_one_letter_code
_entity_poly.pdbx_strand_id
1 'polypeptide(L)'
;MTSINHPNNLCLVTLPFPSSTSCHCPDHVPPRELDKKFDENKKCEITSNNNPTNILTNLCTGLETFLGFNPETKGYDGSGIVYSDLDRLCDAVMGFLSGVLSNIKDHLGQHKDTLEDAIDTLNTNKHAGKKGFSVAIVKVVEGVGRYNKAVKKSNDQVKNIVTDLQGYTENGGKLRVYLNTLQNLESSSHEDVNKAKQQVEEKLQESQREARNFTDALDTTNTKNLNVDAINDLNDKVKQKLANVRSTVMYENGRLEAVKAHAEGELAETIKKVGEALRALKVSVDCNISEQVTLLVNDLKTRVEKILQLLKTIHSMLIAYVQEVGEWITKAEPAVHAALEKVEQIIREANAGDQSKQPAQIIAVADQLKVQADLLYASGTAAKERVIAEVKTALEAVRKMDGELKEDLYGVKKAVEGQVTKIKEAIGQVYL
;
A
#
# COMPACT_ATOMS: atom_id res chain seq x y z
N MET A 1 -31.89 -119.51 -57.17
CA MET A 1 -31.78 -119.01 -58.56
C MET A 1 -32.42 -117.64 -58.56
N THR A 2 -31.81 -116.50 -58.86
CA THR A 2 -30.50 -116.06 -59.38
C THR A 2 -30.63 -114.53 -59.24
N SER A 3 -29.79 -113.77 -58.52
CA SER A 3 -28.39 -113.44 -58.82
C SER A 3 -28.26 -111.91 -58.92
N ILE A 4 -27.27 -111.33 -58.20
CA ILE A 4 -26.43 -110.17 -58.60
C ILE A 4 -27.14 -108.78 -58.57
N ASN A 5 -26.76 -107.72 -57.83
CA ASN A 5 -25.48 -107.23 -57.32
C ASN A 5 -25.71 -106.20 -56.17
N HIS A 6 -24.88 -106.24 -55.14
CA HIS A 6 -24.46 -105.10 -54.29
C HIS A 6 -22.92 -105.07 -54.38
N PRO A 7 -22.19 -103.96 -54.13
CA PRO A 7 -22.58 -102.63 -53.67
C PRO A 7 -21.86 -101.46 -54.40
N ASN A 8 -22.32 -100.23 -54.21
CA ASN A 8 -21.38 -99.14 -53.92
C ASN A 8 -22.08 -98.06 -53.09
N ASN A 9 -21.63 -97.97 -51.84
CA ASN A 9 -21.99 -96.98 -50.85
C ASN A 9 -21.67 -95.56 -51.34
N LEU A 10 -22.70 -94.76 -51.58
CA LEU A 10 -22.62 -93.31 -51.42
C LEU A 10 -23.68 -92.92 -50.40
N CYS A 11 -23.23 -92.85 -49.16
CA CYS A 11 -24.00 -92.34 -48.04
C CYS A 11 -24.24 -90.84 -48.28
N LEU A 12 -25.50 -90.42 -48.39
CA LEU A 12 -25.91 -89.02 -48.26
C LEU A 12 -25.75 -88.63 -46.79
N VAL A 13 -24.52 -88.32 -46.39
CA VAL A 13 -24.27 -87.63 -45.13
C VAL A 13 -24.78 -86.20 -45.31
N THR A 14 -25.95 -85.92 -44.74
CA THR A 14 -26.40 -84.55 -44.49
C THR A 14 -25.44 -84.00 -43.44
N LEU A 15 -24.45 -83.20 -43.85
CA LEU A 15 -23.65 -82.42 -42.93
C LEU A 15 -24.59 -81.44 -42.22
N PRO A 16 -24.75 -81.51 -40.88
CA PRO A 16 -25.45 -80.49 -40.15
C PRO A 16 -24.58 -79.24 -40.20
N PHE A 17 -24.98 -78.24 -40.98
CA PHE A 17 -24.46 -76.90 -40.80
C PHE A 17 -24.84 -76.46 -39.37
N PRO A 18 -23.90 -76.07 -38.51
CA PRO A 18 -24.26 -75.42 -37.26
C PRO A 18 -25.09 -74.17 -37.57
N SER A 19 -26.12 -73.93 -36.77
CA SER A 19 -26.92 -72.71 -36.86
C SER A 19 -25.98 -71.51 -36.79
N SER A 20 -25.88 -70.77 -37.89
CA SER A 20 -25.24 -69.45 -37.91
C SER A 20 -25.98 -68.57 -36.92
N THR A 21 -25.45 -68.46 -35.70
CA THR A 21 -25.70 -67.27 -34.89
C THR A 21 -25.04 -66.15 -35.66
N SER A 22 -25.86 -65.48 -36.47
CA SER A 22 -25.58 -64.24 -37.17
C SER A 22 -24.69 -63.35 -36.31
N CYS A 23 -23.41 -63.27 -36.67
CA CYS A 23 -22.72 -62.01 -36.60
C CYS A 23 -23.59 -61.02 -37.39
N HIS A 24 -24.13 -60.03 -36.68
CA HIS A 24 -24.93 -58.98 -37.28
C HIS A 24 -23.98 -58.03 -38.02
N CYS A 25 -23.51 -58.47 -39.17
CA CYS A 25 -22.78 -57.65 -40.14
C CYS A 25 -23.84 -57.07 -41.09
N PRO A 26 -24.04 -55.74 -41.16
CA PRO A 26 -25.09 -55.13 -41.97
C PRO A 26 -24.95 -55.36 -43.48
N ASP A 27 -23.76 -55.73 -43.95
CA ASP A 27 -23.49 -55.96 -45.37
C ASP A 27 -23.18 -57.44 -45.65
N HIS A 28 -24.19 -58.29 -45.46
CA HIS A 28 -24.25 -59.46 -46.32
C HIS A 28 -24.48 -58.97 -47.74
N VAL A 29 -23.63 -59.35 -48.70
CA VAL A 29 -23.96 -59.26 -50.13
C VAL A 29 -25.39 -59.79 -50.25
N PRO A 30 -26.38 -58.96 -50.67
CA PRO A 30 -27.76 -59.41 -50.69
C PRO A 30 -27.85 -60.71 -51.49
N PRO A 31 -28.70 -61.68 -51.13
CA PRO A 31 -28.84 -62.91 -51.91
C PRO A 31 -28.99 -62.66 -53.43
N ARG A 32 -29.64 -61.55 -53.80
CA ARG A 32 -29.76 -61.06 -55.19
C ARG A 32 -28.46 -60.65 -55.89
N GLU A 33 -27.44 -60.18 -55.17
CA GLU A 33 -26.12 -59.87 -55.76
C GLU A 33 -25.25 -61.12 -55.89
N LEU A 34 -25.39 -62.07 -54.97
CA LEU A 34 -24.80 -63.41 -55.10
C LEU A 34 -25.33 -64.13 -56.34
N ASP A 35 -26.65 -64.10 -56.55
CA ASP A 35 -27.30 -64.66 -57.75
C ASP A 35 -26.77 -64.01 -59.04
N LYS A 36 -26.62 -62.67 -59.07
CA LYS A 36 -26.07 -61.95 -60.23
C LYS A 36 -24.61 -62.31 -60.54
N LYS A 37 -23.75 -62.40 -59.52
CA LYS A 37 -22.34 -62.82 -59.72
C LYS A 37 -22.23 -64.28 -60.16
N PHE A 38 -23.19 -65.12 -59.76
CA PHE A 38 -23.31 -66.49 -60.26
C PHE A 38 -23.71 -66.51 -61.74
N ASP A 39 -24.66 -65.67 -62.16
CA ASP A 39 -25.14 -65.54 -63.54
C ASP A 39 -24.10 -64.95 -64.51
N GLU A 40 -23.19 -64.09 -64.02
CA GLU A 40 -22.07 -63.53 -64.81
C GLU A 40 -20.96 -64.55 -65.07
N ASN A 41 -20.87 -65.63 -64.29
CA ASN A 41 -19.86 -66.68 -64.42
C ASN A 41 -20.21 -67.68 -65.54
N LYS A 42 -20.48 -67.17 -66.74
CA LYS A 42 -20.88 -67.94 -67.94
C LYS A 42 -19.78 -68.84 -68.53
N LYS A 43 -18.61 -68.94 -67.90
CA LYS A 43 -17.51 -69.81 -68.35
C LYS A 43 -17.79 -71.31 -68.17
N CYS A 44 -18.89 -71.67 -67.49
CA CYS A 44 -19.33 -73.05 -67.30
C CYS A 44 -20.38 -73.51 -68.32
N GLU A 45 -20.25 -73.16 -69.60
CA GLU A 45 -21.06 -73.78 -70.66
C GLU A 45 -20.55 -75.22 -70.93
N ILE A 46 -21.18 -76.20 -70.28
CA ILE A 46 -20.85 -77.61 -70.47
C ILE A 46 -21.47 -78.08 -71.79
N THR A 47 -20.70 -78.03 -72.87
CA THR A 47 -21.06 -78.71 -74.12
C THR A 47 -20.74 -80.20 -74.04
N SER A 48 -21.55 -81.05 -74.67
CA SER A 48 -21.50 -82.53 -74.59
C SER A 48 -20.27 -83.20 -75.24
N ASN A 49 -19.20 -82.44 -75.53
CA ASN A 49 -17.95 -82.89 -76.14
C ASN A 49 -16.69 -82.66 -75.27
N ASN A 50 -16.83 -82.37 -73.98
CA ASN A 50 -15.70 -82.00 -73.12
C ASN A 50 -15.03 -83.20 -72.44
N ASN A 51 -13.68 -83.29 -72.53
CA ASN A 51 -12.91 -84.25 -71.74
C ASN A 51 -12.94 -83.88 -70.24
N PRO A 52 -12.67 -84.84 -69.31
CA PRO A 52 -12.68 -84.57 -67.87
C PRO A 52 -11.74 -83.45 -67.42
N THR A 53 -10.62 -83.25 -68.11
CA THR A 53 -9.64 -82.20 -67.82
C THR A 53 -10.21 -80.81 -68.06
N ASN A 54 -10.98 -80.61 -69.13
CA ASN A 54 -11.61 -79.32 -69.44
C ASN A 54 -12.67 -78.93 -68.41
N ILE A 55 -13.40 -79.92 -67.88
CA ILE A 55 -14.39 -79.70 -66.82
C ILE A 55 -13.70 -79.22 -65.53
N LEU A 56 -12.61 -79.88 -65.12
CA LEU A 56 -11.85 -79.48 -63.94
C LEU A 56 -11.19 -78.11 -64.11
N THR A 57 -10.60 -77.83 -65.28
CA THR A 57 -10.00 -76.51 -65.57
C THR A 57 -11.05 -75.41 -65.55
N ASN A 58 -12.20 -75.59 -66.20
CA ASN A 58 -13.27 -74.60 -66.20
C ASN A 58 -13.87 -74.39 -64.81
N LEU A 59 -13.99 -75.45 -64.00
CA LEU A 59 -14.44 -75.35 -62.61
C LEU A 59 -13.44 -74.58 -61.75
N CYS A 60 -12.14 -74.88 -61.85
CA CYS A 60 -11.10 -74.18 -61.11
C CYS A 60 -11.02 -72.70 -61.51
N THR A 61 -10.98 -72.39 -62.81
CA THR A 61 -10.97 -71.00 -63.30
C THR A 61 -12.28 -70.26 -62.97
N GLY A 62 -13.41 -70.95 -63.03
CA GLY A 62 -14.71 -70.43 -62.62
C GLY A 62 -14.76 -70.12 -61.12
N LEU A 63 -14.19 -70.99 -60.28
CA LEU A 63 -14.04 -70.77 -58.84
C LEU A 63 -13.07 -69.63 -58.53
N GLU A 64 -11.91 -69.56 -59.19
CA GLU A 64 -10.97 -68.45 -59.05
C GLU A 64 -11.65 -67.12 -59.40
N THR A 65 -12.40 -67.07 -60.51
CA THR A 65 -13.16 -65.87 -60.91
C THR A 65 -14.28 -65.56 -59.92
N PHE A 66 -15.03 -66.56 -59.48
CA PHE A 66 -16.12 -66.40 -58.51
C PHE A 66 -15.60 -65.86 -57.18
N LEU A 67 -14.46 -66.36 -56.72
CA LEU A 67 -13.80 -65.90 -55.51
C LEU A 67 -13.09 -64.55 -55.73
N GLY A 68 -12.72 -64.20 -56.97
CA GLY A 68 -11.96 -62.99 -57.28
C GLY A 68 -10.45 -63.16 -57.07
N PHE A 69 -9.96 -64.39 -57.22
CA PHE A 69 -8.55 -64.73 -57.15
C PHE A 69 -7.87 -64.35 -58.46
N ASN A 70 -6.78 -63.59 -58.35
CA ASN A 70 -5.93 -63.22 -59.48
C ASN A 70 -4.64 -64.07 -59.44
N PRO A 71 -4.45 -64.99 -60.40
CA PRO A 71 -3.28 -65.89 -60.43
C PRO A 71 -1.93 -65.16 -60.58
N GLU A 72 -1.91 -63.98 -61.22
CA GLU A 72 -0.67 -63.21 -61.43
C GLU A 72 -0.15 -62.60 -60.13
N THR A 73 -1.07 -62.09 -59.30
CA THR A 73 -0.74 -61.50 -58.00
C THR A 73 -0.76 -62.52 -56.86
N LYS A 74 -1.30 -63.74 -57.11
CA LYS A 74 -1.55 -64.80 -56.13
C LYS A 74 -2.39 -64.33 -54.93
N GLY A 75 -3.28 -63.38 -55.16
CA GLY A 75 -4.13 -62.76 -54.14
C GLY A 75 -5.55 -62.53 -54.64
N TYR A 76 -6.38 -61.93 -53.79
CA TYR A 76 -7.76 -61.59 -54.16
C TYR A 76 -7.85 -60.12 -54.55
N ASP A 77 -8.38 -59.83 -55.73
CA ASP A 77 -8.50 -58.47 -56.27
C ASP A 77 -9.84 -57.80 -55.92
N GLY A 78 -10.76 -58.53 -55.29
CA GLY A 78 -12.09 -58.04 -54.90
C GLY A 78 -13.12 -58.05 -56.03
N SER A 79 -12.80 -58.59 -57.21
CA SER A 79 -13.75 -58.72 -58.32
C SER A 79 -14.80 -59.81 -58.09
N GLY A 80 -14.50 -60.82 -57.27
CA GLY A 80 -15.39 -61.94 -56.92
C GLY A 80 -16.13 -61.74 -55.59
N ILE A 81 -16.40 -62.83 -54.87
CA ILE A 81 -17.07 -62.81 -53.56
C ILE A 81 -16.10 -62.61 -52.38
N VAL A 82 -14.80 -62.83 -52.59
CA VAL A 82 -13.80 -62.65 -51.53
C VAL A 82 -13.28 -61.22 -51.56
N TYR A 83 -13.30 -60.60 -50.37
CA TYR A 83 -12.79 -59.26 -50.14
C TYR A 83 -11.31 -59.13 -50.54
N SER A 84 -10.93 -58.03 -51.20
CA SER A 84 -9.53 -57.85 -51.62
C SER A 84 -8.58 -57.87 -50.42
N ASP A 85 -7.33 -58.27 -50.64
CA ASP A 85 -6.31 -58.21 -49.57
C ASP A 85 -6.13 -56.78 -49.04
N LEU A 86 -6.28 -55.77 -49.89
CA LEU A 86 -6.19 -54.36 -49.53
C LEU A 86 -7.37 -53.90 -48.66
N ASP A 87 -8.59 -54.32 -48.98
CA ASP A 87 -9.76 -53.96 -48.19
C ASP A 87 -9.72 -54.61 -46.79
N ARG A 88 -9.25 -55.86 -46.70
CA ARG A 88 -8.99 -56.52 -45.40
C ARG A 88 -7.94 -55.78 -44.57
N LEU A 89 -6.91 -55.22 -45.21
CA LEU A 89 -5.93 -54.37 -44.53
C LEU A 89 -6.57 -53.07 -44.03
N CYS A 90 -7.41 -52.41 -44.85
CA CYS A 90 -8.15 -51.21 -44.45
C CYS A 90 -9.01 -51.47 -43.20
N ASP A 91 -9.75 -52.59 -43.18
CA ASP A 91 -10.57 -53.00 -42.04
C ASP A 91 -9.72 -53.29 -40.79
N ALA A 92 -8.57 -53.94 -40.96
CA ALA A 92 -7.62 -54.18 -39.88
C ALA A 92 -7.07 -52.86 -39.29
N VAL A 93 -6.71 -51.89 -40.13
CA VAL A 93 -6.23 -50.57 -39.70
C VAL A 93 -7.34 -49.81 -38.97
N MET A 94 -8.58 -49.81 -39.48
CA MET A 94 -9.71 -49.17 -38.80
C MET A 94 -9.99 -49.82 -37.45
N GLY A 95 -9.95 -51.16 -37.38
CA GLY A 95 -10.09 -51.91 -36.14
C GLY A 95 -8.99 -51.56 -35.12
N PHE A 96 -7.74 -51.45 -35.57
CA PHE A 96 -6.61 -51.02 -34.75
C PHE A 96 -6.81 -49.59 -34.22
N LEU A 97 -7.11 -48.63 -35.09
CA LEU A 97 -7.31 -47.23 -34.70
C LEU A 97 -8.50 -47.07 -33.74
N SER A 98 -9.60 -47.77 -33.99
CA SER A 98 -10.76 -47.75 -33.09
C SER A 98 -10.38 -48.31 -31.72
N GLY A 99 -9.64 -49.43 -31.68
CA GLY A 99 -9.15 -50.02 -30.43
C GLY A 99 -8.24 -49.07 -29.65
N VAL A 100 -7.27 -48.44 -30.32
CA VAL A 100 -6.35 -47.48 -29.68
C VAL A 100 -7.12 -46.27 -29.15
N LEU A 101 -7.94 -45.62 -29.98
CA LEU A 101 -8.66 -44.40 -29.60
C LEU A 101 -9.66 -44.68 -28.46
N SER A 102 -10.38 -45.79 -28.52
CA SER A 102 -11.32 -46.18 -27.47
C SER A 102 -10.62 -46.49 -26.16
N ASN A 103 -9.45 -47.15 -26.21
CA ASN A 103 -8.66 -47.46 -25.02
C ASN A 103 -8.13 -46.20 -24.34
N ILE A 104 -7.60 -45.25 -25.11
CA ILE A 104 -7.04 -44.03 -24.52
C ILE A 104 -8.12 -43.02 -24.11
N LYS A 105 -9.33 -43.03 -24.72
CA LYS A 105 -10.37 -42.00 -24.53
C LYS A 105 -10.60 -41.67 -23.06
N ASP A 106 -10.83 -42.67 -22.22
CA ASP A 106 -11.14 -42.45 -20.80
C ASP A 106 -9.94 -42.01 -19.95
N HIS A 107 -8.74 -42.07 -20.53
CA HIS A 107 -7.51 -41.52 -19.96
C HIS A 107 -7.17 -40.12 -20.49
N LEU A 108 -7.91 -39.63 -21.48
CA LEU A 108 -7.81 -38.23 -21.95
C LEU A 108 -8.69 -37.37 -21.04
N GLY A 109 -8.22 -36.16 -20.71
CA GLY A 109 -8.87 -35.25 -19.75
C GLY A 109 -10.23 -34.71 -20.19
N GLN A 110 -10.48 -33.41 -20.00
CA GLN A 110 -11.80 -32.81 -20.22
C GLN A 110 -12.25 -32.85 -21.70
N HIS A 111 -11.30 -32.95 -22.65
CA HIS A 111 -11.59 -32.91 -24.10
C HIS A 111 -11.78 -34.29 -24.74
N LYS A 112 -11.89 -35.36 -23.95
CA LYS A 112 -11.95 -36.73 -24.48
C LYS A 112 -13.11 -36.99 -25.45
N ASP A 113 -14.23 -36.30 -25.27
CA ASP A 113 -15.43 -36.50 -26.09
C ASP A 113 -15.28 -35.94 -27.51
N THR A 114 -14.25 -35.13 -27.77
CA THR A 114 -13.92 -34.68 -29.13
C THR A 114 -13.52 -35.83 -30.08
N LEU A 115 -13.20 -37.01 -29.53
CA LEU A 115 -12.86 -38.23 -30.25
C LEU A 115 -14.08 -39.13 -30.56
N GLU A 116 -15.27 -38.85 -30.01
CA GLU A 116 -16.45 -39.73 -30.21
C GLU A 116 -16.80 -39.91 -31.69
N ASP A 117 -16.93 -38.81 -32.43
CA ASP A 117 -17.19 -38.82 -33.88
C ASP A 117 -16.14 -39.65 -34.66
N ALA A 118 -14.87 -39.60 -34.23
CA ALA A 118 -13.81 -40.39 -34.86
C ALA A 118 -13.96 -41.88 -34.57
N ILE A 119 -14.22 -42.25 -33.31
CA ILE A 119 -14.41 -43.63 -32.87
C ILE A 119 -15.66 -44.25 -33.52
N ASP A 120 -16.77 -43.51 -33.52
CA ASP A 120 -18.04 -43.95 -34.11
C ASP A 120 -17.92 -44.13 -35.62
N THR A 121 -17.23 -43.22 -36.31
CA THR A 121 -17.00 -43.35 -37.76
C THR A 121 -16.12 -44.56 -38.07
N LEU A 122 -15.07 -44.82 -37.30
CA LEU A 122 -14.24 -46.01 -37.46
C LEU A 122 -15.03 -47.30 -37.26
N ASN A 123 -15.89 -47.36 -36.24
CA ASN A 123 -16.72 -48.52 -35.96
C ASN A 123 -17.77 -48.77 -37.05
N THR A 124 -18.40 -47.70 -37.54
CA THR A 124 -19.43 -47.77 -38.60
C THR A 124 -18.86 -48.24 -39.93
N ASN A 125 -17.60 -47.90 -40.24
CA ASN A 125 -16.98 -48.17 -41.54
C ASN A 125 -16.07 -49.41 -41.58
N LYS A 126 -16.02 -50.21 -40.51
CA LYS A 126 -15.05 -51.31 -40.30
C LYS A 126 -15.08 -52.45 -41.33
N HIS A 127 -16.10 -52.53 -42.17
CA HIS A 127 -16.29 -53.55 -43.21
C HIS A 127 -16.61 -52.95 -44.59
N ALA A 128 -16.24 -51.68 -44.79
CA ALA A 128 -16.49 -50.95 -46.03
C ALA A 128 -15.22 -50.76 -46.87
N GLY A 129 -14.13 -51.47 -46.52
CA GLY A 129 -12.89 -51.52 -47.28
C GLY A 129 -12.28 -50.14 -47.50
N LYS A 130 -11.71 -49.92 -48.68
CA LYS A 130 -11.05 -48.66 -49.06
C LYS A 130 -11.95 -47.42 -48.91
N LYS A 131 -13.24 -47.55 -49.25
CA LYS A 131 -14.19 -46.42 -49.20
C LYS A 131 -14.49 -46.04 -47.76
N GLY A 132 -14.76 -47.02 -46.91
CA GLY A 132 -14.95 -46.82 -45.47
C GLY A 132 -13.73 -46.21 -44.81
N PHE A 133 -12.54 -46.74 -45.13
CA PHE A 133 -11.27 -46.22 -44.61
C PHE A 133 -11.06 -44.75 -44.98
N SER A 134 -11.33 -44.37 -46.23
CA SER A 134 -11.16 -42.99 -46.71
C SER A 134 -12.07 -42.00 -45.97
N VAL A 135 -13.27 -42.42 -45.56
CA VAL A 135 -14.18 -41.60 -44.75
C VAL A 135 -13.71 -41.55 -43.29
N ALA A 136 -13.40 -42.71 -42.70
CA ALA A 136 -13.04 -42.82 -41.30
C ALA A 136 -11.73 -42.11 -40.96
N ILE A 137 -10.72 -42.20 -41.83
CA ILE A 137 -9.41 -41.59 -41.56
C ILE A 137 -9.49 -40.06 -41.49
N VAL A 138 -10.35 -39.43 -42.30
CA VAL A 138 -10.60 -37.98 -42.24
C VAL A 138 -11.16 -37.59 -40.87
N LYS A 139 -12.13 -38.37 -40.36
CA LYS A 139 -12.71 -38.14 -39.05
C LYS A 139 -11.74 -38.35 -37.90
N VAL A 140 -10.82 -39.31 -38.01
CA VAL A 140 -9.74 -39.50 -37.04
C VAL A 140 -8.82 -38.28 -36.99
N VAL A 141 -8.38 -37.79 -38.15
CA VAL A 141 -7.53 -36.60 -38.25
C VAL A 141 -8.24 -35.38 -37.66
N GLU A 142 -9.52 -35.19 -37.98
CA GLU A 142 -10.33 -34.12 -37.42
C GLU A 142 -10.49 -34.24 -35.90
N GLY A 143 -10.86 -35.41 -35.38
CA GLY A 143 -11.07 -35.65 -33.96
C GLY A 143 -9.80 -35.42 -33.14
N VAL A 144 -8.69 -36.04 -33.54
CA VAL A 144 -7.38 -35.84 -32.89
C VAL A 144 -6.93 -34.38 -33.01
N GLY A 145 -7.20 -33.75 -34.15
CA GLY A 145 -6.93 -32.33 -34.36
C GLY A 145 -7.73 -31.42 -33.43
N ARG A 146 -9.02 -31.71 -33.21
CA ARG A 146 -9.89 -30.99 -32.26
C ARG A 146 -9.39 -31.16 -30.83
N TYR A 147 -9.10 -32.40 -30.42
CA TYR A 147 -8.53 -32.71 -29.10
C TYR A 147 -7.26 -31.89 -28.84
N ASN A 148 -6.28 -31.97 -29.73
CA ASN A 148 -4.99 -31.28 -29.56
C ASN A 148 -5.15 -29.75 -29.51
N LYS A 149 -6.07 -29.17 -30.30
CA LYS A 149 -6.36 -27.73 -30.24
C LYS A 149 -6.98 -27.32 -28.91
N ALA A 150 -7.88 -28.14 -28.37
CA ALA A 150 -8.54 -27.87 -27.10
C ALA A 150 -7.55 -27.97 -25.92
N VAL A 151 -6.71 -29.02 -25.88
CA VAL A 151 -5.61 -29.14 -24.90
C VAL A 151 -4.64 -27.98 -24.98
N LYS A 152 -4.27 -27.55 -26.20
CA LYS A 152 -3.42 -26.37 -26.39
C LYS A 152 -4.07 -25.12 -25.80
N LYS A 153 -5.37 -24.91 -26.04
CA LYS A 153 -6.12 -23.78 -25.48
C LYS A 153 -6.12 -23.78 -23.95
N SER A 154 -6.35 -24.94 -23.32
CA SER A 154 -6.26 -25.08 -21.86
C SER A 154 -4.85 -24.73 -21.34
N ASN A 155 -3.80 -25.23 -22.00
CA ASN A 155 -2.42 -24.94 -21.64
C ASN A 155 -2.10 -23.44 -21.78
N ASP A 156 -2.52 -22.81 -22.88
CA ASP A 156 -2.30 -21.38 -23.12
C ASP A 156 -3.04 -20.52 -22.09
N GLN A 157 -4.26 -20.91 -21.70
CA GLN A 157 -5.04 -20.22 -20.66
C GLN A 157 -4.32 -20.22 -19.31
N VAL A 158 -3.83 -21.38 -18.84
CA VAL A 158 -3.08 -21.44 -17.57
C VAL A 158 -1.71 -20.77 -17.69
N LYS A 159 -1.05 -20.90 -18.85
CA LYS A 159 0.21 -20.20 -19.12
C LYS A 159 0.05 -18.68 -19.00
N ASN A 160 -1.04 -18.12 -19.51
CA ASN A 160 -1.28 -16.68 -19.43
C ASN A 160 -1.39 -16.20 -17.98
N ILE A 161 -2.12 -16.92 -17.12
CA ILE A 161 -2.23 -16.60 -15.68
C ILE A 161 -0.84 -16.49 -15.03
N VAL A 162 0.04 -17.46 -15.31
CA VAL A 162 1.41 -17.46 -14.78
C VAL A 162 2.26 -16.35 -15.39
N THR A 163 2.13 -16.13 -16.70
CA THR A 163 2.89 -15.12 -17.43
C THR A 163 2.52 -13.70 -17.01
N ASP A 164 1.26 -13.45 -16.68
CA ASP A 164 0.77 -12.15 -16.21
C ASP A 164 1.41 -11.77 -14.87
N LEU A 165 1.40 -12.67 -13.88
CA LEU A 165 2.06 -12.44 -12.60
C LEU A 165 3.58 -12.33 -12.77
N GLN A 166 4.17 -13.16 -13.64
CA GLN A 166 5.59 -13.08 -13.94
C GLN A 166 5.96 -11.71 -14.55
N GLY A 167 5.23 -11.24 -15.56
CA GLY A 167 5.45 -9.94 -16.19
C GLY A 167 5.26 -8.76 -15.23
N TYR A 168 4.39 -8.90 -14.24
CA TYR A 168 4.25 -7.91 -13.18
C TYR A 168 5.48 -7.84 -12.26
N THR A 169 6.08 -8.99 -11.96
CA THR A 169 7.12 -9.15 -10.91
C THR A 169 8.56 -9.22 -11.45
N GLU A 170 8.74 -9.46 -12.74
CA GLU A 170 10.06 -9.66 -13.34
C GLU A 170 10.93 -8.40 -13.38
N ASN A 171 12.17 -8.57 -13.84
CA ASN A 171 13.08 -7.45 -14.07
C ASN A 171 12.51 -6.51 -15.14
N GLY A 172 12.25 -5.26 -14.77
CA GLY A 172 11.57 -4.29 -15.64
C GLY A 172 10.05 -4.39 -15.61
N GLY A 173 9.49 -5.35 -14.89
CA GLY A 173 8.06 -5.43 -14.58
C GLY A 173 7.59 -4.25 -13.73
N LYS A 174 6.28 -3.99 -13.74
CA LYS A 174 5.66 -2.82 -13.09
C LYS A 174 6.05 -2.70 -11.62
N LEU A 175 6.04 -3.81 -10.87
CA LEU A 175 6.41 -3.81 -9.46
C LEU A 175 7.84 -3.35 -9.25
N ARG A 176 8.78 -3.85 -10.06
CA ARG A 176 10.20 -3.55 -9.89
C ARG A 176 10.56 -2.13 -10.33
N VAL A 177 9.96 -1.64 -11.42
CA VAL A 177 10.09 -0.24 -11.85
C VAL A 177 9.66 0.67 -10.71
N TYR A 178 8.51 0.37 -10.11
CA TYR A 178 8.00 1.14 -8.99
C TYR A 178 8.92 1.14 -7.78
N LEU A 179 9.41 -0.03 -7.34
CA LEU A 179 10.33 -0.12 -6.20
C LEU A 179 11.61 0.70 -6.44
N ASN A 180 12.10 0.73 -7.68
CA ASN A 180 13.25 1.58 -8.04
C ASN A 180 12.90 3.07 -8.00
N THR A 181 11.69 3.46 -8.41
CA THR A 181 11.23 4.86 -8.29
C THR A 181 11.15 5.29 -6.84
N LEU A 182 10.63 4.43 -5.95
CA LEU A 182 10.55 4.72 -4.52
C LEU A 182 11.92 4.97 -3.88
N GLN A 183 12.92 4.17 -4.25
CA GLN A 183 14.28 4.31 -3.70
C GLN A 183 14.94 5.65 -4.04
N ASN A 184 14.48 6.32 -5.11
CA ASN A 184 15.03 7.58 -5.59
C ASN A 184 14.20 8.81 -5.19
N LEU A 185 13.19 8.66 -4.33
CA LEU A 185 12.42 9.79 -3.81
C LEU A 185 13.25 10.57 -2.78
N GLU A 186 13.93 11.63 -3.23
CA GLU A 186 14.46 12.65 -2.33
C GLU A 186 13.30 13.46 -1.74
N SER A 187 13.10 13.37 -0.43
CA SER A 187 12.04 14.08 0.27
C SER A 187 12.62 15.35 0.91
N SER A 188 12.27 16.52 0.39
CA SER A 188 12.67 17.82 0.95
C SER A 188 11.52 18.61 1.58
N SER A 189 10.26 18.15 1.44
CA SER A 189 9.08 18.79 2.03
C SER A 189 8.05 17.80 2.62
N HIS A 190 7.20 18.28 3.54
CA HIS A 190 6.07 17.53 4.09
C HIS A 190 5.04 17.08 3.03
N GLU A 191 4.87 17.87 1.97
CA GLU A 191 3.98 17.54 0.84
C GLU A 191 4.50 16.32 0.07
N ASP A 192 5.82 16.16 -0.03
CA ASP A 192 6.47 15.03 -0.70
C ASP A 192 6.32 13.74 0.10
N VAL A 193 6.34 13.82 1.43
CA VAL A 193 6.12 12.66 2.32
C VAL A 193 4.71 12.11 2.19
N ASN A 194 3.68 12.97 2.15
CA ASN A 194 2.30 12.52 1.98
C ASN A 194 2.06 11.92 0.60
N LYS A 195 2.62 12.51 -0.45
CA LYS A 195 2.57 11.94 -1.80
C LYS A 195 3.28 10.59 -1.87
N ALA A 196 4.46 10.47 -1.27
CA ALA A 196 5.20 9.21 -1.19
C ALA A 196 4.38 8.13 -0.47
N LYS A 197 3.76 8.48 0.67
CA LYS A 197 2.85 7.57 1.40
C LYS A 197 1.68 7.11 0.53
N GLN A 198 1.02 8.02 -0.18
CA GLN A 198 -0.09 7.67 -1.07
C GLN A 198 0.37 6.72 -2.19
N GLN A 199 1.51 6.99 -2.82
CA GLN A 199 2.06 6.12 -3.85
C GLN A 199 2.40 4.72 -3.31
N VAL A 200 2.94 4.62 -2.09
CA VAL A 200 3.14 3.35 -1.37
C VAL A 200 1.85 2.59 -1.18
N GLU A 201 0.81 3.24 -0.69
CA GLU A 201 -0.48 2.61 -0.47
C GLU A 201 -1.12 2.12 -1.78
N GLU A 202 -1.13 2.94 -2.83
CA GLU A 202 -1.72 2.58 -4.13
C GLU A 202 -1.02 1.36 -4.76
N LYS A 203 0.31 1.29 -4.67
CA LYS A 203 1.07 0.18 -5.24
C LYS A 203 1.05 -1.09 -4.40
N LEU A 204 0.91 -0.93 -3.09
CA LEU A 204 0.65 -2.04 -2.19
C LEU A 204 -0.70 -2.70 -2.53
N GLN A 205 -1.75 -1.89 -2.72
CA GLN A 205 -3.07 -2.37 -3.15
C GLN A 205 -3.04 -3.02 -4.54
N GLU A 206 -2.29 -2.44 -5.48
CA GLU A 206 -2.07 -3.07 -6.80
C GLU A 206 -1.39 -4.44 -6.66
N SER A 207 -0.31 -4.53 -5.88
CA SER A 207 0.41 -5.79 -5.65
C SER A 207 -0.48 -6.87 -5.03
N GLN A 208 -1.28 -6.50 -4.03
CA GLN A 208 -2.23 -7.39 -3.38
C GLN A 208 -3.33 -7.86 -4.34
N ARG A 209 -3.81 -6.97 -5.21
CA ARG A 209 -4.81 -7.32 -6.23
C ARG A 209 -4.24 -8.31 -7.24
N GLU A 210 -3.03 -8.08 -7.75
CA GLU A 210 -2.39 -9.01 -8.69
C GLU A 210 -2.14 -10.39 -8.06
N ALA A 211 -1.71 -10.42 -6.79
CA ALA A 211 -1.55 -11.66 -6.04
C ALA A 211 -2.89 -12.42 -5.88
N ARG A 212 -3.96 -11.71 -5.49
CA ARG A 212 -5.31 -12.30 -5.35
C ARG A 212 -5.86 -12.81 -6.68
N ASN A 213 -5.75 -12.00 -7.74
CA ASN A 213 -6.17 -12.40 -9.09
C ASN A 213 -5.49 -13.71 -9.50
N PHE A 214 -4.18 -13.83 -9.27
CA PHE A 214 -3.44 -15.07 -9.54
C PHE A 214 -3.93 -16.24 -8.68
N THR A 215 -4.09 -16.05 -7.36
CA THR A 215 -4.47 -17.14 -6.46
C THR A 215 -5.90 -17.62 -6.69
N ASP A 216 -6.81 -16.71 -7.02
CA ASP A 216 -8.22 -17.00 -7.30
C ASP A 216 -8.36 -17.67 -8.66
N ALA A 217 -7.64 -17.20 -9.68
CA ALA A 217 -7.62 -17.81 -11.00
C ALA A 217 -7.10 -19.26 -10.98
N LEU A 218 -6.26 -19.61 -10.00
CA LEU A 218 -5.72 -20.96 -9.81
C LEU A 218 -6.45 -21.79 -8.75
N ASP A 219 -7.51 -21.27 -8.15
CA ASP A 219 -8.26 -21.99 -7.13
C ASP A 219 -9.19 -23.04 -7.77
N THR A 220 -8.81 -24.31 -7.63
CA THR A 220 -9.61 -25.44 -8.13
C THR A 220 -10.75 -25.83 -7.19
N THR A 221 -10.80 -25.27 -5.97
CA THR A 221 -11.88 -25.55 -5.00
C THR A 221 -13.11 -24.67 -5.25
N ASN A 222 -12.93 -23.53 -5.93
CA ASN A 222 -14.00 -22.64 -6.30
C ASN A 222 -14.68 -23.11 -7.59
N THR A 223 -15.88 -23.66 -7.49
CA THR A 223 -16.66 -24.18 -8.64
C THR A 223 -17.07 -23.10 -9.64
N LYS A 224 -16.95 -21.80 -9.30
CA LYS A 224 -17.20 -20.68 -10.23
C LYS A 224 -15.96 -20.27 -11.01
N ASN A 225 -14.78 -20.80 -10.69
CA ASN A 225 -13.57 -20.47 -11.40
C ASN A 225 -13.59 -21.06 -12.82
N LEU A 226 -13.52 -20.20 -13.82
CA LEU A 226 -13.57 -20.56 -15.24
C LEU A 226 -12.32 -21.33 -15.72
N ASN A 227 -11.26 -21.38 -14.91
CA ASN A 227 -10.01 -22.06 -15.23
C ASN A 227 -9.94 -23.49 -14.71
N VAL A 228 -10.93 -23.98 -13.95
CA VAL A 228 -10.89 -25.31 -13.31
C VAL A 228 -10.64 -26.42 -14.33
N ASP A 229 -11.39 -26.41 -15.44
CA ASP A 229 -11.26 -27.43 -16.49
C ASP A 229 -9.87 -27.36 -17.15
N ALA A 230 -9.40 -26.15 -17.46
CA ALA A 230 -8.09 -25.94 -18.06
C ALA A 230 -6.95 -26.38 -17.12
N ILE A 231 -7.10 -26.22 -15.81
CA ILE A 231 -6.15 -26.71 -14.81
C ILE A 231 -6.21 -28.24 -14.70
N ASN A 232 -7.41 -28.82 -14.75
CA ASN A 232 -7.60 -30.27 -14.68
C ASN A 232 -7.03 -31.03 -15.89
N ASP A 233 -6.95 -30.38 -17.06
CA ASP A 233 -6.30 -30.91 -18.26
C ASP A 233 -4.76 -31.00 -18.15
N LEU A 234 -4.17 -30.31 -17.19
CA LEU A 234 -2.71 -30.36 -16.98
C LEU A 234 -2.29 -31.69 -16.38
N ASN A 235 -1.08 -32.13 -16.72
CA ASN A 235 -0.47 -33.28 -16.07
C ASN A 235 -0.26 -33.03 -14.57
N ASP A 236 -0.28 -34.10 -13.78
CA ASP A 236 -0.24 -34.03 -12.31
C ASP A 236 0.98 -33.29 -11.76
N LYS A 237 2.13 -33.43 -12.40
CA LYS A 237 3.36 -32.74 -11.99
C LYS A 237 3.25 -31.24 -12.14
N VAL A 238 2.61 -30.76 -13.21
CA VAL A 238 2.36 -29.33 -13.42
C VAL A 238 1.28 -28.83 -12.45
N LYS A 239 0.19 -29.58 -12.24
CA LYS A 239 -0.84 -29.23 -11.25
C LYS A 239 -0.26 -29.08 -9.84
N GLN A 240 0.58 -30.02 -9.42
CA GLN A 240 1.24 -29.96 -8.12
C GLN A 240 2.15 -28.72 -7.99
N LYS A 241 2.94 -28.43 -9.03
CA LYS A 241 3.76 -27.20 -9.06
C LYS A 241 2.90 -25.94 -8.97
N LEU A 242 1.79 -25.91 -9.69
CA LEU A 242 0.85 -24.79 -9.69
C LEU A 242 0.21 -24.58 -8.31
N ALA A 243 -0.19 -25.65 -7.65
CA ALA A 243 -0.70 -25.63 -6.28
C ALA A 243 0.34 -25.10 -5.28
N ASN A 244 1.60 -25.51 -5.43
CA ASN A 244 2.71 -25.01 -4.60
C ASN A 244 2.94 -23.51 -4.83
N VAL A 245 3.02 -23.08 -6.09
CA VAL A 245 3.20 -21.65 -6.44
C VAL A 245 2.03 -20.82 -5.93
N ARG A 246 0.78 -21.28 -6.10
CA ARG A 246 -0.41 -20.63 -5.54
C ARG A 246 -0.28 -20.47 -4.02
N SER A 247 0.10 -21.53 -3.31
CA SER A 247 0.27 -21.51 -1.85
C SER A 247 1.37 -20.53 -1.41
N THR A 248 2.49 -20.48 -2.14
CA THR A 248 3.57 -19.51 -1.90
C THR A 248 3.08 -18.07 -2.10
N VAL A 249 2.37 -17.78 -3.20
CA VAL A 249 1.85 -16.43 -3.46
C VAL A 249 0.83 -16.02 -2.40
N MET A 250 -0.05 -16.92 -1.96
CA MET A 250 -0.97 -16.66 -0.84
C MET A 250 -0.21 -16.32 0.45
N TYR A 251 0.82 -17.11 0.78
CA TYR A 251 1.64 -16.90 1.97
C TYR A 251 2.39 -15.56 1.93
N GLU A 252 3.05 -15.24 0.81
CA GLU A 252 3.77 -13.98 0.66
C GLU A 252 2.83 -12.76 0.63
N ASN A 253 1.63 -12.88 0.05
CA ASN A 253 0.62 -11.84 0.14
C ASN A 253 0.17 -11.59 1.59
N GLY A 254 -0.02 -12.66 2.38
CA GLY A 254 -0.32 -12.55 3.81
C GLY A 254 0.83 -11.92 4.61
N ARG A 255 2.08 -12.26 4.29
CA ARG A 255 3.26 -11.60 4.89
C ARG A 255 3.32 -10.12 4.57
N LEU A 256 3.01 -9.74 3.33
CA LEU A 256 2.96 -8.35 2.89
C LEU A 256 1.91 -7.55 3.68
N GLU A 257 0.73 -8.12 3.92
CA GLU A 257 -0.31 -7.53 4.78
C GLU A 257 0.18 -7.38 6.23
N ALA A 258 0.88 -8.36 6.78
CA ALA A 258 1.42 -8.29 8.15
C ALA A 258 2.51 -7.22 8.29
N VAL A 259 3.43 -7.12 7.33
CA VAL A 259 4.48 -6.10 7.32
C VAL A 259 3.89 -4.70 7.20
N LYS A 260 2.86 -4.52 6.37
CA LYS A 260 2.11 -3.26 6.28
C LYS A 260 1.56 -2.85 7.65
N ALA A 261 0.80 -3.74 8.28
CA ALA A 261 0.17 -3.46 9.56
C ALA A 261 1.20 -3.13 10.66
N HIS A 262 2.34 -3.82 10.67
CA HIS A 262 3.44 -3.52 11.58
C HIS A 262 4.02 -2.12 11.36
N ALA A 263 4.34 -1.78 10.11
CA ALA A 263 4.91 -0.48 9.77
C ALA A 263 3.94 0.68 10.07
N GLU A 264 2.64 0.50 9.80
CA GLU A 264 1.60 1.47 10.19
C GLU A 264 1.53 1.67 11.70
N GLY A 265 1.64 0.57 12.47
CA GLY A 265 1.68 0.61 13.93
C GLY A 265 2.91 1.34 14.48
N GLU A 266 4.10 1.05 13.94
CA GLU A 266 5.35 1.73 14.33
C GLU A 266 5.30 3.22 14.04
N LEU A 267 4.79 3.61 12.87
CA LEU A 267 4.63 5.02 12.51
C LEU A 267 3.65 5.73 13.46
N ALA A 268 2.50 5.12 13.75
CA ALA A 268 1.51 5.68 14.66
C ALA A 268 2.06 5.88 16.09
N GLU A 269 2.78 4.88 16.61
CA GLU A 269 3.42 4.96 17.93
C GLU A 269 4.54 6.00 17.95
N THR A 270 5.30 6.13 16.86
CA THR A 270 6.33 7.17 16.72
C THR A 270 5.71 8.57 16.72
N ILE A 271 4.66 8.81 15.92
CA ILE A 271 3.91 10.07 15.90
C ILE A 271 3.40 10.42 17.31
N LYS A 272 2.85 9.43 18.01
CA LYS A 272 2.37 9.60 19.39
C LYS A 272 3.50 10.00 20.34
N LYS A 273 4.61 9.28 20.37
CA LYS A 273 5.77 9.58 21.25
C LYS A 273 6.37 10.95 20.96
N VAL A 274 6.53 11.31 19.69
CA VAL A 274 7.00 12.65 19.29
C VAL A 274 6.01 13.72 19.77
N GLY A 275 4.71 13.50 19.57
CA GLY A 275 3.67 14.42 20.04
C GLY A 275 3.64 14.60 21.56
N GLU A 276 3.85 13.52 22.32
CA GLU A 276 3.96 13.55 23.78
C GLU A 276 5.21 14.32 24.24
N ALA A 277 6.37 14.06 23.62
CA ALA A 277 7.61 14.77 23.91
C ALA A 277 7.50 16.28 23.63
N LEU A 278 6.93 16.66 22.48
CA LEU A 278 6.69 18.07 22.12
C LEU A 278 5.71 18.74 23.10
N ARG A 279 4.66 18.04 23.53
CA ARG A 279 3.71 18.55 24.52
C ARG A 279 4.38 18.74 25.88
N ALA A 280 5.17 17.77 26.33
CA ALA A 280 5.91 17.86 27.59
C ALA A 280 6.92 19.03 27.56
N LEU A 281 7.64 19.20 26.46
CA LEU A 281 8.55 20.32 26.26
C LEU A 281 7.80 21.67 26.33
N LYS A 282 6.65 21.78 25.64
CA LYS A 282 5.81 22.99 25.71
C LYS A 282 5.43 23.33 27.15
N VAL A 283 4.90 22.36 27.90
CA VAL A 283 4.52 22.55 29.30
C VAL A 283 5.72 22.97 30.15
N SER A 284 6.88 22.33 29.98
CA SER A 284 8.09 22.68 30.72
C SER A 284 8.55 24.11 30.45
N VAL A 285 8.50 24.56 29.19
CA VAL A 285 8.86 25.93 28.80
C VAL A 285 7.87 26.93 29.39
N ASP A 286 6.56 26.68 29.23
CA ASP A 286 5.50 27.55 29.75
C ASP A 286 5.60 27.69 31.28
N CYS A 287 5.83 26.59 32.00
CA CYS A 287 6.01 26.59 33.45
C CYS A 287 7.26 27.37 33.88
N ASN A 288 8.42 27.11 33.26
CA ASN A 288 9.67 27.79 33.63
C ASN A 288 9.61 29.30 33.34
N ILE A 289 9.03 29.72 32.21
CA ILE A 289 8.83 31.14 31.90
C ILE A 289 7.90 31.77 32.95
N SER A 290 6.78 31.12 33.26
CA SER A 290 5.82 31.63 34.23
C SER A 290 6.44 31.80 35.62
N GLU A 291 7.23 30.82 36.07
CA GLU A 291 7.93 30.86 37.36
C GLU A 291 8.97 31.99 37.39
N GLN A 292 9.85 32.07 36.40
CA GLN A 292 10.91 33.09 36.39
C GLN A 292 10.36 34.51 36.26
N VAL A 293 9.34 34.73 35.43
CA VAL A 293 8.67 36.05 35.31
C VAL A 293 7.98 36.40 36.63
N THR A 294 7.33 35.45 37.29
CA THR A 294 6.67 35.68 38.58
C THR A 294 7.71 36.06 39.65
N LEU A 295 8.84 35.35 39.73
CA LEU A 295 9.93 35.66 40.66
C LEU A 295 10.49 37.06 40.42
N LEU A 296 10.77 37.42 39.16
CA LEU A 296 11.27 38.74 38.79
C LEU A 296 10.30 39.85 39.18
N VAL A 297 9.01 39.71 38.85
CA VAL A 297 7.97 40.70 39.17
C VAL A 297 7.84 40.88 40.68
N ASN A 298 7.88 39.78 41.45
CA ASN A 298 7.80 39.84 42.90
C ASN A 298 9.02 40.50 43.55
N ASP A 299 10.24 40.20 43.07
CA ASP A 299 11.47 40.86 43.56
C ASP A 299 11.44 42.36 43.26
N LEU A 300 11.06 42.74 42.04
CA LEU A 300 10.93 44.15 41.65
C LEU A 300 9.89 44.86 42.52
N LYS A 301 8.71 44.27 42.70
CA LYS A 301 7.64 44.83 43.55
C LYS A 301 8.14 45.04 44.98
N THR A 302 8.84 44.07 45.54
CA THR A 302 9.41 44.14 46.90
C THR A 302 10.42 45.28 47.03
N ARG A 303 11.30 45.47 46.03
CA ARG A 303 12.28 46.56 46.03
C ARG A 303 11.63 47.92 45.89
N VAL A 304 10.66 48.06 45.00
CA VAL A 304 9.90 49.31 44.81
C VAL A 304 9.10 49.67 46.06
N GLU A 305 8.50 48.69 46.75
CA GLU A 305 7.82 48.90 48.03
C GLU A 305 8.78 49.42 49.12
N LYS A 306 10.02 48.90 49.19
CA LYS A 306 11.04 49.42 50.11
C LYS A 306 11.42 50.87 49.80
N ILE A 307 11.59 51.21 48.52
CA ILE A 307 11.86 52.60 48.09
C ILE A 307 10.69 53.50 48.49
N LEU A 308 9.45 53.07 48.24
CA LEU A 308 8.25 53.81 48.62
C LEU A 308 8.20 54.05 50.14
N GLN A 309 8.55 53.06 50.95
CA GLN A 309 8.57 53.18 52.40
C GLN A 309 9.63 54.18 52.89
N LEU A 310 10.84 54.15 52.29
CA LEU A 310 11.89 55.14 52.56
C LEU A 310 11.43 56.55 52.19
N LEU A 311 10.81 56.73 51.02
CA LEU A 311 10.28 58.02 50.57
C LEU A 311 9.21 58.56 51.52
N LYS A 312 8.28 57.71 51.98
CA LYS A 312 7.28 58.09 52.99
C LYS A 312 7.95 58.53 54.30
N THR A 313 8.96 57.79 54.74
CA THR A 313 9.70 58.10 55.98
C THR A 313 10.41 59.45 55.87
N ILE A 314 11.14 59.67 54.77
CA ILE A 314 11.83 60.94 54.50
C ILE A 314 10.80 62.07 54.46
N HIS A 315 9.67 61.89 53.77
CA HIS A 315 8.61 62.89 53.71
C HIS A 315 8.09 63.27 55.10
N SER A 316 7.83 62.29 55.97
CA SER A 316 7.40 62.54 57.35
C SER A 316 8.46 63.26 58.18
N MET A 317 9.72 62.86 58.12
CA MET A 317 10.81 63.55 58.82
C MET A 317 10.94 65.00 58.35
N LEU A 318 10.78 65.22 57.05
CA LEU A 318 10.95 66.54 56.46
C LEU A 318 9.81 67.48 56.83
N ILE A 319 8.56 66.98 56.90
CA ILE A 319 7.44 67.73 57.49
C ILE A 319 7.76 68.11 58.94
N ALA A 320 8.25 67.18 59.75
CA ALA A 320 8.57 67.44 61.15
C ALA A 320 9.66 68.53 61.30
N TYR A 321 10.76 68.44 60.54
CA TYR A 321 11.80 69.48 60.57
C TYR A 321 11.29 70.84 60.10
N VAL A 322 10.47 70.88 59.05
CA VAL A 322 9.86 72.15 58.58
C VAL A 322 8.95 72.74 59.65
N GLN A 323 8.19 71.91 60.38
CA GLN A 323 7.37 72.36 61.50
C GLN A 323 8.22 72.88 62.66
N GLU A 324 9.26 72.16 63.09
CA GLU A 324 10.16 72.59 64.17
C GLU A 324 10.86 73.91 63.86
N VAL A 325 11.39 74.06 62.64
CA VAL A 325 12.01 75.32 62.19
C VAL A 325 10.96 76.43 62.13
N GLY A 326 9.76 76.14 61.64
CA GLY A 326 8.63 77.08 61.66
C GLY A 326 8.30 77.58 63.07
N GLU A 327 8.22 76.67 64.05
CA GLU A 327 8.00 77.03 65.44
C GLU A 327 9.12 77.87 66.03
N TRP A 328 10.38 77.55 65.72
CA TRP A 328 11.53 78.33 66.17
C TRP A 328 11.49 79.75 65.62
N ILE A 329 11.11 79.91 64.34
CA ILE A 329 10.92 81.24 63.72
C ILE A 329 9.80 81.98 64.44
N THR A 330 8.63 81.37 64.62
CA THR A 330 7.49 82.03 65.29
C THR A 330 7.79 82.42 66.74
N LYS A 331 8.59 81.64 67.46
CA LYS A 331 9.03 81.96 68.83
C LYS A 331 10.11 83.04 68.85
N ALA A 332 11.03 83.04 67.89
CA ALA A 332 12.14 84.00 67.82
C ALA A 332 11.71 85.39 67.33
N GLU A 333 10.74 85.45 66.42
CA GLU A 333 10.26 86.69 65.78
C GLU A 333 9.83 87.79 66.78
N PRO A 334 8.95 87.54 67.78
CA PRO A 334 8.57 88.57 68.74
C PRO A 334 9.71 88.95 69.70
N ALA A 335 10.60 88.01 70.04
CA ALA A 335 11.74 88.28 70.90
C ALA A 335 12.77 89.19 70.22
N VAL A 336 13.04 88.94 68.93
CA VAL A 336 13.89 89.80 68.09
C VAL A 336 13.25 91.18 67.92
N HIS A 337 11.95 91.24 67.62
CA HIS A 337 11.25 92.52 67.45
C HIS A 337 11.30 93.36 68.74
N ALA A 338 10.97 92.77 69.89
CA ALA A 338 11.01 93.47 71.17
C ALA A 338 12.44 93.90 71.56
N ALA A 339 13.46 93.10 71.23
CA ALA A 339 14.85 93.48 71.44
C ALA A 339 15.25 94.68 70.57
N LEU A 340 14.86 94.69 69.29
CA LEU A 340 15.10 95.79 68.37
C LEU A 340 14.40 97.08 68.84
N GLU A 341 13.14 97.01 69.26
CA GLU A 341 12.41 98.17 69.80
C GLU A 341 13.09 98.75 71.04
N LYS A 342 13.54 97.90 71.98
CA LYS A 342 14.26 98.37 73.18
C LYS A 342 15.62 98.96 72.86
N VAL A 343 16.34 98.38 71.91
CA VAL A 343 17.61 98.92 71.42
C VAL A 343 17.39 100.31 70.80
N GLU A 344 16.35 100.49 69.97
CA GLU A 344 16.01 101.80 69.42
C GLU A 344 15.65 102.82 70.52
N GLN A 345 14.91 102.40 71.55
CA GLN A 345 14.59 103.26 72.69
C GLN A 345 15.84 103.70 73.45
N ILE A 346 16.77 102.78 73.72
CA ILE A 346 18.04 103.07 74.38
C ILE A 346 18.89 104.03 73.54
N ILE A 347 18.96 103.84 72.21
CA ILE A 347 19.70 104.75 71.32
C ILE A 347 19.08 106.17 71.35
N ARG A 348 17.75 106.30 71.42
CA ARG A 348 17.09 107.60 71.54
C ARG A 348 17.36 108.26 72.89
N GLU A 349 17.26 107.53 73.99
CA GLU A 349 17.50 108.03 75.35
C GLU A 349 18.98 108.38 75.60
N ALA A 350 19.93 107.63 75.05
CA ALA A 350 21.36 107.91 75.17
C ALA A 350 21.83 109.13 74.34
N ASN A 351 21.08 109.52 73.30
CA ASN A 351 21.33 110.76 72.53
C ASN A 351 20.81 112.03 73.21
N ALA A 352 20.07 111.92 74.32
CA ALA A 352 19.51 113.05 75.05
C ALA A 352 20.51 113.65 76.06
N GLY A 353 21.54 114.34 75.56
CA GLY A 353 22.20 115.48 76.20
C GLY A 353 22.86 115.38 77.60
N ASP A 354 22.91 114.22 78.27
CA ASP A 354 23.48 114.09 79.63
C ASP A 354 24.92 113.52 79.61
N GLN A 355 25.91 114.33 80.01
CA GLN A 355 27.35 113.99 79.97
C GLN A 355 27.83 113.07 81.11
N SER A 356 26.96 112.65 82.04
CA SER A 356 27.35 111.86 83.22
C SER A 356 27.23 110.33 83.08
N LYS A 357 26.63 109.83 82.00
CA LYS A 357 26.46 108.40 81.70
C LYS A 357 27.20 108.11 80.41
N GLN A 358 28.17 107.18 80.36
CA GLN A 358 28.93 106.86 79.14
C GLN A 358 28.02 106.48 77.96
N PRO A 359 27.58 107.41 77.08
CA PRO A 359 26.48 107.14 76.15
C PRO A 359 26.98 106.29 74.99
N ALA A 360 28.25 106.49 74.59
CA ALA A 360 28.91 105.75 73.53
C ALA A 360 28.99 104.24 73.78
N GLN A 361 29.19 103.79 75.03
CA GLN A 361 29.25 102.35 75.33
C GLN A 361 27.88 101.69 75.30
N ILE A 362 26.85 102.38 75.79
CA ILE A 362 25.46 101.91 75.76
C ILE A 362 24.97 101.83 74.31
N ILE A 363 25.24 102.86 73.50
CA ILE A 363 24.93 102.87 72.06
C ILE A 363 25.70 101.74 71.35
N ALA A 364 26.98 101.55 71.64
CA ALA A 364 27.77 100.49 71.02
C ALA A 364 27.26 99.06 71.34
N VAL A 365 26.84 98.80 72.59
CA VAL A 365 26.25 97.50 72.97
C VAL A 365 24.87 97.33 72.33
N ALA A 366 24.07 98.39 72.25
CA ALA A 366 22.76 98.37 71.60
C ALA A 366 22.89 98.10 70.08
N ASP A 367 23.84 98.76 69.41
CA ASP A 367 24.17 98.49 68.00
C ASP A 367 24.67 97.06 67.80
N GLN A 368 25.49 96.53 68.71
CA GLN A 368 25.92 95.12 68.66
C GLN A 368 24.75 94.14 68.78
N LEU A 369 23.78 94.39 69.67
CA LEU A 369 22.58 93.58 69.81
C LEU A 369 21.72 93.62 68.54
N LYS A 370 21.58 94.79 67.92
CA LYS A 370 20.89 94.92 66.62
C LYS A 370 21.58 94.11 65.53
N VAL A 371 22.90 94.22 65.42
CA VAL A 371 23.69 93.43 64.46
C VAL A 371 23.53 91.92 64.71
N GLN A 372 23.52 91.47 65.97
CA GLN A 372 23.31 90.07 66.30
C GLN A 372 21.88 89.59 65.98
N ALA A 373 20.87 90.44 66.20
CA ALA A 373 19.48 90.17 65.84
C ALA A 373 19.30 90.04 64.32
N ASP A 374 19.87 90.97 63.55
CA ASP A 374 19.87 90.92 62.08
C ASP A 374 20.62 89.68 61.56
N LEU A 375 21.76 89.33 62.18
CA LEU A 375 22.52 88.13 61.84
C LEU A 375 21.73 86.85 62.12
N LEU A 376 20.98 86.79 63.22
CA LEU A 376 20.13 85.64 63.56
C LEU A 376 18.97 85.51 62.57
N TYR A 377 18.29 86.62 62.22
CA TYR A 377 17.21 86.62 61.23
C TYR A 377 17.69 86.19 59.83
N ALA A 378 18.85 86.72 59.40
CA ALA A 378 19.49 86.31 58.15
C ALA A 378 19.86 84.81 58.16
N SER A 379 20.39 84.31 59.28
CA SER A 379 20.75 82.89 59.44
C SER A 379 19.52 81.98 59.40
N GLY A 380 18.40 82.38 60.01
CA GLY A 380 17.13 81.65 59.95
C GLY A 380 16.54 81.62 58.53
N THR A 381 16.61 82.75 57.83
CA THR A 381 16.15 82.84 56.42
C THR A 381 17.02 81.94 55.52
N ALA A 382 18.34 81.98 55.69
CA ALA A 382 19.27 81.13 54.94
C ALA A 382 19.12 79.63 55.25
N ALA A 383 18.72 79.27 56.47
CA ALA A 383 18.39 77.90 56.83
C ALA A 383 17.12 77.42 56.11
N LYS A 384 16.06 78.25 56.08
CA LYS A 384 14.81 77.97 55.35
C LYS A 384 15.06 77.78 53.85
N GLU A 385 15.84 78.67 53.23
CA GLU A 385 16.18 78.57 51.81
C GLU A 385 16.98 77.30 51.50
N ARG A 386 17.94 76.92 52.36
CA ARG A 386 18.68 75.65 52.23
C ARG A 386 17.76 74.44 52.27
N VAL A 387 16.80 74.39 53.20
CA VAL A 387 15.84 73.28 53.27
C VAL A 387 15.02 73.18 51.97
N ILE A 388 14.52 74.30 51.45
CA ILE A 388 13.78 74.31 50.17
C ILE A 388 14.65 73.79 49.02
N ALA A 389 15.91 74.20 48.96
CA ALA A 389 16.85 73.76 47.93
C ALA A 389 17.12 72.26 48.01
N GLU A 390 17.47 71.74 49.19
CA GLU A 390 17.75 70.31 49.41
C GLU A 390 16.52 69.43 49.11
N VAL A 391 15.31 69.88 49.47
CA VAL A 391 14.06 69.19 49.12
C VAL A 391 13.87 69.12 47.61
N LYS A 392 14.12 70.22 46.91
CA LYS A 392 14.01 70.27 45.45
C LYS A 392 15.01 69.32 44.81
N THR A 393 16.26 69.31 45.27
CA THR A 393 17.30 68.39 44.80
C THR A 393 16.92 66.93 45.05
N ALA A 394 16.39 66.60 46.23
CA ALA A 394 15.91 65.26 46.53
C ALA A 394 14.74 64.85 45.61
N LEU A 395 13.78 65.76 45.36
CA LEU A 395 12.64 65.51 44.48
C LEU A 395 13.08 65.25 43.03
N GLU A 396 14.05 66.01 42.54
CA GLU A 396 14.65 65.82 41.21
C GLU A 396 15.38 64.48 41.10
N ALA A 397 16.14 64.09 42.13
CA ALA A 397 16.81 62.79 42.18
C ALA A 397 15.80 61.63 42.12
N VAL A 398 14.67 61.72 42.83
CA VAL A 398 13.61 60.69 42.80
C VAL A 398 12.94 60.63 41.42
N ARG A 399 12.66 61.77 40.80
CA ARG A 399 12.12 61.80 39.42
C ARG A 399 13.07 61.18 38.41
N LYS A 400 14.36 61.45 38.55
CA LYS A 400 15.39 60.87 37.69
C LYS A 400 15.43 59.34 37.83
N MET A 401 15.47 58.84 39.06
CA MET A 401 15.43 57.41 39.34
C MET A 401 14.17 56.72 38.79
N ASP A 402 12.99 57.34 38.89
CA ASP A 402 11.75 56.81 38.28
C ASP A 402 11.84 56.74 36.75
N GLY A 403 12.47 57.73 36.11
CA GLY A 403 12.74 57.74 34.67
C GLY A 403 13.67 56.61 34.24
N GLU A 404 14.84 56.50 34.90
CA GLU A 404 15.84 55.45 34.62
C GLU A 404 15.24 54.05 34.82
N LEU A 405 14.47 53.85 35.89
CA LEU A 405 13.81 52.56 36.14
C LEU A 405 12.80 52.19 35.04
N LYS A 406 12.05 53.17 34.51
CA LYS A 406 11.11 52.93 33.40
C LYS A 406 11.85 52.57 32.11
N GLU A 407 12.97 53.21 31.83
CA GLU A 407 13.80 52.89 30.67
C GLU A 407 14.40 51.49 30.76
N ASP A 408 14.95 51.12 31.93
CA ASP A 408 15.50 49.79 32.17
C ASP A 408 14.43 48.71 32.00
N LEU A 409 13.24 48.91 32.60
CA LEU A 409 12.10 47.99 32.45
C LEU A 409 11.65 47.84 31.00
N TYR A 410 11.66 48.94 30.24
CA TYR A 410 11.35 48.91 28.82
C TYR A 410 12.42 48.16 28.00
N GLY A 411 13.70 48.33 28.36
CA GLY A 411 14.82 47.58 27.80
C GLY A 411 14.68 46.07 28.03
N VAL A 412 14.36 45.66 29.26
CA VAL A 412 14.08 44.26 29.60
C VAL A 412 12.90 43.72 28.79
N LYS A 413 11.80 44.48 28.70
CA LYS A 413 10.64 44.10 27.89
C LYS A 413 11.04 43.82 26.43
N LYS A 414 11.78 44.73 25.79
CA LYS A 414 12.25 44.55 24.40
C LYS A 414 13.14 43.33 24.23
N ALA A 415 14.05 43.10 25.17
CA ALA A 415 14.94 41.93 25.13
C ALA A 415 14.14 40.62 25.18
N VAL A 416 13.13 40.55 26.07
CA VAL A 416 12.23 39.39 26.17
C VAL A 416 11.41 39.20 24.89
N GLU A 417 10.77 40.25 24.38
CA GLU A 417 9.99 40.19 23.12
C GLU A 417 10.86 39.72 21.94
N GLY A 418 12.11 40.19 21.86
CA GLY A 418 13.06 39.75 20.84
C GLY A 418 13.43 38.26 20.94
N GLN A 419 13.70 37.76 22.15
CA GLN A 419 14.00 36.35 22.36
C GLN A 419 12.79 35.45 22.07
N VAL A 420 11.59 35.86 22.50
CA VAL A 420 10.33 35.13 22.20
C VAL A 420 10.09 35.05 20.70
N THR A 421 10.35 36.14 19.97
CA THR A 421 10.23 36.16 18.50
C THR A 421 11.19 35.18 17.84
N LYS A 422 12.47 35.17 18.26
CA LYS A 422 13.48 34.22 17.76
C LYS A 422 13.09 32.77 18.01
N ILE A 423 12.57 32.46 19.20
CA ILE A 423 12.08 31.11 19.53
C ILE A 423 10.91 30.75 18.61
N LYS A 424 9.97 31.67 18.40
CA LYS A 424 8.81 31.44 17.51
C LYS A 424 9.24 31.19 16.06
N GLU A 425 10.21 31.94 15.56
CA GLU A 425 10.79 31.75 14.23
C GLU A 425 11.52 30.40 14.12
N ALA A 426 12.36 30.07 15.10
CA ALA A 426 13.07 28.79 15.13
C ALA A 426 12.10 27.60 15.18
N ILE A 427 11.01 27.70 15.94
CA ILE A 427 9.94 26.69 15.95
C ILE A 427 9.28 26.62 14.57
N GLY A 428 8.93 27.76 13.96
CA GLY A 428 8.33 27.81 12.63
C GLY A 428 9.18 27.14 11.54
N GLN A 429 10.51 27.28 11.61
CA GLN A 429 11.45 26.61 10.70
C GLN A 429 11.53 25.09 10.89
N VAL A 430 11.12 24.55 12.04
CA VAL A 430 11.04 23.10 12.26
C VAL A 430 9.73 22.51 11.71
N TYR A 431 8.72 23.34 11.46
CA TYR A 431 7.42 22.93 10.91
C TYR A 431 7.25 23.21 9.40
N LEU A 432 8.23 23.84 8.76
CA LEU A 432 8.37 23.99 7.30
C LEU A 432 9.40 23.00 6.79
#